data_AF-A0A673ADQ2-F1
#
_entry.id   AF-A0A673ADQ2-F1
#
_cell.length_a   1.000
_cell.length_b   1.000
_cell.length_c   1.000
_cell.angle_alpha   90.00
_cell.angle_beta   90.00
_cell.angle_gamma   90.00
#
_symmetry.space_group_name_H-M   'P 1'
#
loop_
_entity.id
_entity.type
_entity.pdbx_description
1 polymer ?
#
loop_
_entity_poly.entity_id
_entity_poly.type
_entity_poly.pdbx_seq_one_letter_code
_entity_poly.pdbx_strand_id
1 'polypeptide(L)'
;DPNALAETFRVILCCKWVNCFKIFNQINHDDGLILRLSELHRKAQLWRGIVSIALIEGRNLIPMDPNGLSDPYAKFRLGHQKYRSKTLSPQWREQFDLHLYEETGEVLEITVWDRDTGRRDDFIGRCQLDLSTLSKEQTHHLELPLEESRGYVVLLVTLTASSHVSIADLSVTPLDDPQERAEILRRYGIWKSLSNMRDVGIVQVKVMRAEGLMVADVTGKSDPFCVLELNNDRLQTHTVYKNLNPEWNKVFTFNVKDIHSVLEVTVFDEDRDRSADFLGKVAIPILRIRNGEQKGYLLKNKQLTGLTKGVIYLEIDVIYNTVKAALRTVVPAEQKYIEEEPKVSKQLLQQNFNRVKRCIMVLFSYGTYINSCFEWESAQRSIISFVLFVVVVWNFELYMLPLALLLLLYCAFSIKKIYYSSSFLQDSEPKGFMDKLYAIQDVFISVQTALDEVASYGERIKNTVNWTVPFLTWLAITALFLATVLLYLIPIRYLVLAWGVNKFTKKLRDPYMIDNNELVDFLSRVPSDVQVVSRKVLECKACGAHWIICHINVKHILSVT
;
A
#
# COMPACT_ATOMS: atom_id res chain seq x y z
N ASP A 1 14.47 -68.91 -65.66
CA ASP A 1 14.53 -67.80 -66.62
C ASP A 1 15.16 -66.58 -65.94
N PRO A 2 16.34 -66.08 -66.37
CA PRO A 2 17.03 -64.97 -65.71
C PRO A 2 16.24 -63.66 -65.71
N ASN A 3 15.21 -63.55 -66.56
CA ASN A 3 14.36 -62.36 -66.65
C ASN A 3 13.26 -62.31 -65.56
N ALA A 4 12.92 -63.44 -64.92
CA ALA A 4 11.87 -63.46 -63.90
C ALA A 4 12.34 -62.89 -62.53
N LEU A 5 13.63 -62.98 -62.22
CA LEU A 5 14.20 -62.45 -60.97
C LEU A 5 14.36 -60.92 -61.00
N ALA A 6 14.62 -60.33 -62.18
CA ALA A 6 14.78 -58.88 -62.33
C ALA A 6 13.45 -58.11 -62.23
N GLU A 7 12.36 -58.67 -62.75
CA GLU A 7 11.03 -58.07 -62.62
C GLU A 7 10.49 -58.16 -61.20
N THR A 8 10.71 -59.30 -60.52
CA THR A 8 10.25 -59.48 -59.14
C THR A 8 10.97 -58.53 -58.16
N PHE A 9 12.28 -58.28 -58.36
CA PHE A 9 13.02 -57.30 -57.55
C PHE A 9 12.60 -55.85 -57.84
N ARG A 10 12.27 -55.50 -59.09
CA ARG A 10 11.76 -54.16 -59.45
C ARG A 10 10.38 -53.89 -58.84
N VAL A 11 9.49 -54.87 -58.82
CA VAL A 11 8.16 -54.72 -58.22
C VAL A 11 8.25 -54.59 -56.69
N ILE A 12 9.12 -55.35 -56.02
CA ILE A 12 9.30 -55.26 -54.56
C ILE A 12 9.94 -53.92 -54.14
N LEU A 13 10.94 -53.41 -54.89
CA LEU A 13 11.52 -52.10 -54.61
C LEU A 13 10.52 -50.95 -54.88
N CYS A 14 9.72 -51.04 -55.95
CA CYS A 14 8.71 -50.03 -56.26
C CYS A 14 7.59 -49.99 -55.19
N CYS A 15 7.11 -51.16 -54.74
CA CYS A 15 6.12 -51.25 -53.66
C CYS A 15 6.65 -50.75 -52.31
N LYS A 16 7.91 -51.01 -51.97
CA LYS A 16 8.54 -50.44 -50.75
C LYS A 16 8.73 -48.94 -50.84
N TRP A 17 9.07 -48.40 -52.01
CA TRP A 17 9.24 -46.96 -52.20
C TRP A 17 7.91 -46.20 -52.18
N VAL A 18 6.85 -46.75 -52.79
CA VAL A 18 5.49 -46.16 -52.75
C VAL A 18 4.90 -46.20 -51.35
N ASN A 19 5.15 -47.26 -50.56
CA ASN A 19 4.73 -47.32 -49.16
C ASN A 19 5.54 -46.36 -48.27
N CYS A 20 6.85 -46.21 -48.48
CA CYS A 20 7.64 -45.18 -47.78
C CYS A 20 7.18 -43.76 -48.17
N PHE A 21 6.83 -43.50 -49.43
CA PHE A 21 6.35 -42.19 -49.88
C PHE A 21 4.94 -41.89 -49.34
N LYS A 22 4.05 -42.90 -49.24
CA LYS A 22 2.75 -42.76 -48.58
C LYS A 22 2.90 -42.53 -47.08
N ILE A 23 3.80 -43.23 -46.39
CA ILE A 23 4.07 -43.02 -44.96
C ILE A 23 4.72 -41.66 -44.73
N PHE A 24 5.65 -41.22 -45.59
CA PHE A 24 6.28 -39.90 -45.52
C PHE A 24 5.29 -38.76 -45.81
N ASN A 25 4.35 -38.95 -46.76
CA ASN A 25 3.26 -37.99 -46.97
C ASN A 25 2.22 -38.03 -45.85
N GLN A 26 1.94 -39.18 -45.24
CA GLN A 26 1.06 -39.29 -44.08
C GLN A 26 1.67 -38.60 -42.85
N ILE A 27 2.98 -38.79 -42.61
CA ILE A 27 3.74 -38.11 -41.55
C ILE A 27 3.79 -36.59 -41.81
N ASN A 28 4.05 -36.12 -43.04
CA ASN A 28 4.02 -34.68 -43.34
C ASN A 28 2.62 -34.07 -43.25
N HIS A 29 1.56 -34.84 -43.53
CA HIS A 29 0.17 -34.38 -43.42
C HIS A 29 -0.31 -34.35 -41.97
N ASP A 30 0.16 -35.30 -41.14
CA ASP A 30 -0.06 -35.32 -39.69
C ASP A 30 0.80 -34.25 -38.99
N ASP A 31 2.03 -33.99 -39.43
CA ASP A 31 2.87 -32.88 -38.95
C ASP A 31 2.26 -31.52 -39.31
N GLY A 32 1.66 -31.39 -40.50
CA GLY A 32 0.88 -30.21 -40.89
C GLY A 32 -0.41 -30.03 -40.08
N LEU A 33 -1.04 -31.14 -39.65
CA LEU A 33 -2.20 -31.13 -38.75
C LEU A 33 -1.81 -30.83 -37.32
N ILE A 34 -0.67 -31.34 -36.83
CA ILE A 34 -0.08 -31.04 -35.52
C ILE A 34 0.45 -29.61 -35.49
N LEU A 35 1.00 -29.08 -36.59
CA LEU A 35 1.38 -27.67 -36.73
C LEU A 35 0.16 -26.76 -36.77
N ARG A 36 -0.92 -27.15 -37.45
CA ARG A 36 -2.18 -26.39 -37.41
C ARG A 36 -2.90 -26.52 -36.08
N LEU A 37 -2.87 -27.68 -35.41
CA LEU A 37 -3.40 -27.86 -34.05
C LEU A 37 -2.55 -27.15 -33.01
N SER A 38 -1.24 -27.07 -33.19
CA SER A 38 -0.36 -26.30 -32.32
C SER A 38 -0.46 -24.81 -32.61
N GLU A 39 -0.67 -24.37 -33.86
CA GLU A 39 -1.01 -22.97 -34.18
C GLU A 39 -2.42 -22.59 -33.74
N LEU A 40 -3.39 -23.51 -33.80
CA LEU A 40 -4.74 -23.34 -33.25
C LEU A 40 -4.70 -23.34 -31.72
N HIS A 41 -3.94 -24.22 -31.07
CA HIS A 41 -3.72 -24.19 -29.62
C HIS A 41 -2.91 -22.95 -29.19
N ARG A 42 -1.95 -22.48 -30.02
CA ARG A 42 -1.18 -21.25 -29.80
C ARG A 42 -2.03 -19.99 -29.98
N LYS A 43 -3.03 -20.02 -30.87
CA LYS A 43 -4.06 -18.99 -30.99
C LYS A 43 -5.13 -19.08 -29.90
N ALA A 44 -5.48 -20.29 -29.45
CA ALA A 44 -6.48 -20.53 -28.39
C ALA A 44 -6.00 -20.14 -26.98
N GLN A 45 -4.70 -19.89 -26.79
CA GLN A 45 -4.15 -19.39 -25.52
C GLN A 45 -4.01 -17.86 -25.45
N LEU A 46 -4.53 -17.11 -26.44
CA LEU A 46 -4.55 -15.66 -26.37
C LEU A 46 -5.82 -15.22 -25.62
N TRP A 47 -5.73 -15.07 -24.30
CA TRP A 47 -6.76 -14.38 -23.54
C TRP A 47 -6.80 -12.89 -23.92
N ARG A 48 -7.99 -12.32 -24.00
CA ARG A 48 -8.22 -10.89 -24.31
C ARG A 48 -7.98 -9.99 -23.09
N GLY A 49 -7.96 -10.56 -21.90
CA GLY A 49 -7.78 -9.85 -20.65
C GLY A 49 -7.92 -10.77 -19.45
N ILE A 50 -7.75 -10.20 -18.26
CA ILE A 50 -7.92 -10.90 -16.99
C ILE A 50 -9.08 -10.27 -16.23
N VAL A 51 -9.94 -11.11 -15.67
CA VAL A 51 -10.97 -10.74 -14.71
C VAL A 51 -10.38 -10.98 -13.33
N SER A 52 -9.99 -9.90 -12.66
CA SER A 52 -9.60 -9.96 -11.26
C SER A 52 -10.87 -9.82 -10.40
N ILE A 53 -11.16 -10.84 -9.60
CA ILE A 53 -12.29 -10.89 -8.68
C ILE A 53 -11.73 -10.90 -7.26
N ALA A 54 -11.89 -9.80 -6.53
CA ALA A 54 -11.65 -9.79 -5.09
C ALA A 54 -12.97 -10.06 -4.36
N LEU A 55 -13.11 -11.27 -3.83
CA LEU A 55 -14.22 -11.67 -2.98
C LEU A 55 -14.02 -11.09 -1.58
N ILE A 56 -14.83 -10.10 -1.21
CA ILE A 56 -14.64 -9.36 0.05
C ILE A 56 -15.39 -10.06 1.18
N GLU A 57 -16.72 -10.06 1.13
CA GLU A 57 -17.56 -10.58 2.20
C GLU A 57 -18.94 -11.02 1.71
N GLY A 58 -19.58 -11.88 2.50
CA GLY A 58 -20.98 -12.27 2.36
C GLY A 58 -21.81 -11.59 3.44
N ARG A 59 -22.81 -10.81 3.04
CA ARG A 59 -23.72 -10.13 3.97
C ARG A 59 -25.05 -10.86 4.04
N ASN A 60 -25.62 -10.98 5.24
CA ASN A 60 -26.92 -11.60 5.48
C ASN A 60 -27.06 -13.02 4.89
N LEU A 61 -25.99 -13.81 4.92
CA LEU A 61 -26.05 -15.21 4.51
C LEU A 61 -26.95 -16.01 5.46
N ILE A 62 -27.68 -16.98 4.91
CA ILE A 62 -28.55 -17.85 5.69
C ILE A 62 -27.65 -18.78 6.53
N PRO A 63 -27.84 -18.85 7.85
CA PRO A 63 -27.15 -19.83 8.67
C PRO A 63 -27.71 -21.23 8.39
N MET A 64 -26.88 -22.14 7.89
CA MET A 64 -27.27 -23.54 7.61
C MET A 64 -26.88 -24.51 8.73
N ASP A 65 -25.88 -24.15 9.54
CA ASP A 65 -25.41 -24.98 10.65
C ASP A 65 -26.32 -24.93 11.90
N PRO A 66 -26.39 -26.03 12.69
CA PRO A 66 -27.16 -26.10 13.95
C PRO A 66 -26.73 -25.08 15.01
N ASN A 67 -25.51 -24.55 14.89
CA ASN A 67 -24.92 -23.58 15.80
C ASN A 67 -25.27 -22.12 15.44
N GLY A 68 -26.00 -21.90 14.34
CA GLY A 68 -26.37 -20.57 13.87
C GLY A 68 -25.25 -19.78 13.18
N LEU A 69 -24.12 -20.42 12.86
CA LEU A 69 -22.97 -19.85 12.16
C LEU A 69 -22.62 -20.74 10.97
N SER A 70 -22.67 -20.20 9.76
CA SER A 70 -22.20 -20.90 8.56
C SER A 70 -20.70 -20.70 8.34
N ASP A 71 -20.09 -21.68 7.68
CA ASP A 71 -18.72 -21.73 7.19
C ASP A 71 -18.72 -21.60 5.64
N PRO A 72 -19.13 -20.42 5.12
CA PRO A 72 -19.42 -20.29 3.70
C PRO A 72 -18.15 -20.24 2.87
N TYR A 73 -18.24 -20.76 1.65
CA TYR A 73 -17.21 -20.65 0.63
C TYR A 73 -17.83 -20.44 -0.75
N ALA A 74 -17.19 -19.63 -1.59
CA ALA A 74 -17.67 -19.32 -2.93
C ALA A 74 -16.93 -20.15 -3.99
N LYS A 75 -17.65 -20.54 -5.05
CA LYS A 75 -17.10 -21.11 -6.28
C LYS A 75 -17.38 -20.16 -7.44
N PHE A 76 -16.34 -19.84 -8.19
CA PHE A 76 -16.39 -19.02 -9.39
C PHE A 76 -16.25 -19.90 -10.63
N ARG A 77 -17.07 -19.65 -11.65
CA ARG A 77 -17.01 -20.32 -12.93
C ARG A 77 -17.05 -19.30 -14.07
N LEU A 78 -16.02 -19.28 -14.90
CA LEU A 78 -15.94 -18.47 -16.11
C LEU A 78 -15.49 -19.37 -17.28
N GLY A 79 -16.41 -19.66 -18.20
CA GLY A 79 -16.18 -20.66 -19.24
C GLY A 79 -15.82 -22.04 -18.66
N HIS A 80 -14.61 -22.52 -18.98
CA HIS A 80 -14.08 -23.80 -18.48
C HIS A 80 -13.32 -23.68 -17.15
N GLN A 81 -12.98 -22.47 -16.71
CA GLN A 81 -12.23 -22.22 -15.47
C GLN A 81 -13.16 -22.31 -14.26
N LYS A 82 -12.70 -22.99 -13.20
CA LYS A 82 -13.41 -23.13 -11.93
C LYS A 82 -12.45 -22.83 -10.78
N TYR A 83 -12.83 -21.90 -9.90
CA TYR A 83 -12.08 -21.56 -8.71
C TYR A 83 -12.95 -21.70 -7.46
N ARG A 84 -12.33 -22.01 -6.33
CA ARG A 84 -12.99 -22.19 -5.03
C ARG A 84 -12.26 -21.37 -3.97
N SER A 85 -12.99 -20.60 -3.18
CA SER A 85 -12.44 -19.90 -2.02
C SER A 85 -12.21 -20.82 -0.83
N LYS A 86 -11.40 -20.37 0.12
CA LYS A 86 -11.30 -21.04 1.41
C LYS A 86 -12.57 -20.81 2.21
N THR A 87 -12.78 -21.70 3.16
CA THR A 87 -13.87 -21.62 4.13
C THR A 87 -13.45 -20.65 5.22
N LEU A 88 -14.08 -19.48 5.27
CA LEU A 88 -13.80 -18.41 6.23
C LEU A 88 -15.14 -17.86 6.72
N SER A 89 -15.27 -17.57 8.02
CA SER A 89 -16.38 -16.77 8.56
C SER A 89 -16.48 -15.48 7.73
N PRO A 90 -17.67 -15.02 7.32
CA PRO A 90 -18.07 -14.55 5.98
C PRO A 90 -17.28 -13.40 5.31
N GLN A 91 -16.11 -13.04 5.81
CA GLN A 91 -15.09 -12.24 5.16
C GLN A 91 -14.01 -13.16 4.58
N TRP A 92 -13.99 -13.31 3.27
CA TRP A 92 -12.96 -14.09 2.58
C TRP A 92 -11.72 -13.25 2.30
N ARG A 93 -11.93 -12.07 1.69
CA ARG A 93 -10.87 -11.19 1.18
C ARG A 93 -9.85 -11.95 0.31
N GLU A 94 -10.37 -12.79 -0.58
CA GLU A 94 -9.58 -13.61 -1.50
C GLU A 94 -9.66 -13.06 -2.93
N GLN A 95 -8.57 -13.16 -3.69
CA GLN A 95 -8.54 -12.76 -5.10
C GLN A 95 -8.42 -13.97 -6.02
N PHE A 96 -9.25 -13.99 -7.06
CA PHE A 96 -9.21 -14.94 -8.15
C PHE A 96 -8.99 -14.19 -9.45
N ASP A 97 -8.04 -14.65 -10.25
CA ASP A 97 -7.81 -14.10 -11.58
C ASP A 97 -8.23 -15.15 -12.60
N LEU A 98 -9.21 -14.78 -13.43
CA LEU A 98 -9.74 -15.66 -14.46
C LEU A 98 -9.44 -15.07 -15.83
N HIS A 99 -9.01 -15.92 -16.74
CA HIS A 99 -8.65 -15.50 -18.08
C HIS A 99 -9.91 -15.38 -18.97
N LEU A 100 -10.07 -14.24 -19.64
CA LEU A 100 -11.14 -14.00 -20.61
C LEU A 100 -10.69 -14.46 -21.99
N TYR A 101 -11.29 -15.53 -22.53
CA TYR A 101 -11.02 -16.01 -23.89
C TYR A 101 -12.09 -15.51 -24.87
N GLU A 102 -11.70 -15.34 -26.14
CA GLU A 102 -12.57 -14.84 -27.22
C GLU A 102 -13.76 -15.77 -27.51
N GLU A 103 -13.64 -17.08 -27.21
CA GLU A 103 -14.67 -18.10 -27.43
C GLU A 103 -15.52 -18.39 -26.18
N THR A 104 -15.10 -17.95 -24.99
CA THR A 104 -15.83 -18.23 -23.73
C THR A 104 -16.82 -17.11 -23.44
N GLY A 105 -18.08 -17.45 -23.15
CA GLY A 105 -19.10 -16.46 -22.78
C GLY A 105 -18.65 -15.54 -21.64
N GLU A 106 -18.96 -14.24 -21.74
CA GLU A 106 -18.56 -13.18 -20.81
C GLU A 106 -19.37 -13.18 -19.49
N VAL A 107 -19.99 -14.31 -19.14
CA VAL A 107 -20.82 -14.42 -17.92
C VAL A 107 -20.04 -15.18 -16.85
N LEU A 108 -19.73 -14.47 -15.75
CA LEU A 108 -19.16 -15.04 -14.56
C LEU A 108 -20.28 -15.59 -13.67
N GLU A 109 -20.20 -16.88 -13.35
CA GLU A 109 -21.12 -17.52 -12.41
C GLU A 109 -20.47 -17.70 -11.05
N ILE A 110 -21.21 -17.35 -10.00
CA ILE A 110 -20.77 -17.39 -8.62
C ILE A 110 -21.79 -18.23 -7.84
N THR A 111 -21.30 -19.21 -7.08
CA THR A 111 -22.15 -20.03 -6.20
C THR A 111 -21.56 -20.07 -4.81
N VAL A 112 -22.39 -19.94 -3.78
CA VAL A 112 -21.97 -19.95 -2.38
C VAL A 112 -22.51 -21.20 -1.70
N TRP A 113 -21.65 -21.87 -0.94
CA TRP A 113 -21.88 -23.16 -0.32
C TRP A 113 -21.41 -23.11 1.14
N ASP A 114 -22.04 -23.89 2.01
CA ASP A 114 -21.60 -24.10 3.39
C ASP A 114 -20.73 -25.36 3.49
N ARG A 115 -19.64 -25.34 4.27
CA ARG A 115 -18.79 -26.53 4.41
C ARG A 115 -19.17 -27.30 5.68
N ASP A 116 -19.80 -28.45 5.50
CA ASP A 116 -20.14 -29.35 6.60
C ASP A 116 -19.06 -30.43 6.82
N THR A 117 -18.60 -30.59 8.07
CA THR A 117 -17.67 -31.67 8.40
C THR A 117 -18.42 -33.00 8.50
N GLY A 118 -18.32 -33.84 7.46
CA GLY A 118 -18.86 -35.20 7.44
C GLY A 118 -20.24 -35.38 6.79
N ARG A 119 -20.80 -34.31 6.21
CA ARG A 119 -22.01 -34.34 5.36
C ARG A 119 -21.70 -33.73 3.98
N ARG A 120 -22.66 -33.74 3.05
CA ARG A 120 -22.51 -32.98 1.79
C ARG A 120 -22.76 -31.52 2.08
N ASP A 121 -21.86 -30.67 1.59
CA ASP A 121 -21.94 -29.20 1.64
C ASP A 121 -23.33 -28.68 1.22
N ASP A 122 -23.95 -27.87 2.08
CA ASP A 122 -25.24 -27.23 1.82
C ASP A 122 -25.12 -26.05 0.83
N PHE A 123 -26.10 -25.90 -0.05
CA PHE A 123 -26.14 -24.81 -1.04
C PHE A 123 -26.81 -23.57 -0.43
N ILE A 124 -26.12 -22.42 -0.49
CA ILE A 124 -26.62 -21.15 0.08
C ILE A 124 -27.28 -20.28 -1.00
N GLY A 125 -26.68 -20.21 -2.20
CA GLY A 125 -27.24 -19.42 -3.31
C GLY A 125 -26.31 -19.27 -4.51
N ARG A 126 -26.84 -18.69 -5.59
CA ARG A 126 -26.14 -18.45 -6.86
C ARG A 126 -26.32 -17.02 -7.32
N CYS A 127 -25.34 -16.45 -8.01
CA CYS A 127 -25.52 -15.23 -8.79
C CYS A 127 -24.70 -15.29 -10.08
N GLN A 128 -25.14 -14.51 -11.07
CA GLN A 128 -24.46 -14.38 -12.35
C GLN A 128 -24.11 -12.91 -12.60
N LEU A 129 -22.94 -12.67 -13.16
CA LEU A 129 -22.44 -11.35 -13.51
C LEU A 129 -22.04 -11.33 -14.98
N ASP A 130 -22.71 -10.49 -15.76
CA ASP A 130 -22.32 -10.23 -17.14
C ASP A 130 -21.18 -9.20 -17.17
N LEU A 131 -19.99 -9.66 -17.56
CA LEU A 131 -18.78 -8.86 -17.60
C LEU A 131 -18.81 -7.80 -18.71
N SER A 132 -19.67 -7.95 -19.72
CA SER A 132 -19.83 -6.97 -20.80
C SER A 132 -20.38 -5.62 -20.31
N THR A 133 -21.11 -5.64 -19.18
CA THR A 133 -21.74 -4.45 -18.57
C THR A 133 -20.74 -3.56 -17.82
N LEU A 134 -19.57 -4.10 -17.48
CA LEU A 134 -18.58 -3.43 -16.65
C LEU A 134 -17.56 -2.70 -17.52
N SER A 135 -17.11 -1.54 -17.05
CA SER A 135 -16.07 -0.79 -17.75
C SER A 135 -14.69 -1.45 -17.58
N LYS A 136 -13.84 -1.29 -18.60
CA LYS A 136 -12.48 -1.86 -18.59
C LYS A 136 -11.54 -0.95 -17.79
N GLU A 137 -10.51 -1.53 -17.18
CA GLU A 137 -9.46 -0.84 -16.39
C GLU A 137 -9.99 -0.07 -15.16
N GLN A 138 -11.22 -0.36 -14.75
CA GLN A 138 -11.85 0.18 -13.56
C GLN A 138 -12.31 -0.98 -12.66
N THR A 139 -12.05 -0.83 -11.36
CA THR A 139 -12.58 -1.73 -10.33
C THR A 139 -14.02 -1.34 -10.04
N HIS A 140 -14.92 -2.31 -10.16
CA HIS A 140 -16.34 -2.15 -9.89
C HIS A 140 -16.65 -2.80 -8.55
N HIS A 141 -17.19 -2.02 -7.62
CA HIS A 141 -17.73 -2.53 -6.38
C HIS A 141 -19.15 -3.06 -6.64
N LEU A 142 -19.33 -4.38 -6.52
CA LEU A 142 -20.57 -5.06 -6.84
C LEU A 142 -21.12 -5.74 -5.59
N GLU A 143 -22.38 -5.44 -5.29
CA GLU A 143 -23.16 -6.15 -4.28
C GLU A 143 -24.16 -7.04 -5.03
N LEU A 144 -23.80 -8.31 -5.23
CA LEU A 144 -24.62 -9.25 -6.00
C LEU A 144 -25.59 -9.98 -5.07
N PRO A 145 -26.92 -9.84 -5.26
CA PRO A 145 -27.89 -10.62 -4.52
C PRO A 145 -27.82 -12.09 -4.92
N LEU A 146 -27.91 -12.98 -3.95
CA LEU A 146 -27.97 -14.42 -4.20
C LEU A 146 -29.40 -14.83 -4.58
N GLU A 147 -29.54 -15.45 -5.76
CA GLU A 147 -30.74 -16.16 -6.17
C GLU A 147 -31.10 -17.19 -5.08
N GLU A 148 -32.38 -17.21 -4.69
CA GLU A 148 -32.95 -18.10 -3.65
C GLU A 148 -32.63 -17.76 -2.18
N SER A 149 -31.91 -16.66 -1.88
CA SER A 149 -31.69 -16.20 -0.49
C SER A 149 -31.79 -14.68 -0.31
N ARG A 150 -31.82 -14.20 0.94
CA ARG A 150 -31.74 -12.76 1.28
C ARG A 150 -30.30 -12.24 1.40
N GLY A 151 -29.32 -13.08 1.07
CA GLY A 151 -27.90 -12.77 1.21
C GLY A 151 -27.36 -12.00 0.00
N TYR A 152 -26.28 -11.25 0.25
CA TYR A 152 -25.52 -10.54 -0.77
C TYR A 152 -24.07 -11.01 -0.74
N VAL A 153 -23.45 -11.15 -1.90
CA VAL A 153 -22.00 -11.31 -2.02
C VAL A 153 -21.42 -9.99 -2.47
N VAL A 154 -20.49 -9.46 -1.67
CA VAL A 154 -19.76 -8.24 -1.96
C VAL A 154 -18.43 -8.62 -2.60
N LEU A 155 -18.22 -8.14 -3.81
CA LEU A 155 -17.03 -8.43 -4.60
C LEU A 155 -16.59 -7.21 -5.39
N LEU A 156 -15.28 -7.09 -5.57
CA LEU A 156 -14.68 -6.11 -6.46
C LEU A 156 -14.28 -6.83 -7.75
N VAL A 157 -14.78 -6.38 -8.89
CA VAL A 157 -14.41 -6.94 -10.19
C VAL A 157 -13.66 -5.90 -10.99
N THR A 158 -12.45 -6.24 -11.38
CA THR A 158 -11.62 -5.43 -12.27
C THR A 158 -11.40 -6.18 -13.57
N LEU A 159 -11.91 -5.61 -14.65
CA LEU A 159 -11.68 -6.12 -16.00
C LEU A 159 -10.43 -5.47 -16.57
N THR A 160 -9.30 -6.16 -16.46
CA THR A 160 -8.07 -5.78 -17.15
C THR A 160 -8.15 -6.33 -18.58
N ALA A 161 -9.10 -5.81 -19.36
CA ALA A 161 -9.25 -6.09 -20.79
C ALA A 161 -8.71 -4.89 -21.58
N SER A 162 -7.43 -4.58 -21.42
CA SER A 162 -6.79 -3.54 -22.21
C SER A 162 -6.28 -4.12 -23.52
N SER A 163 -6.47 -3.40 -24.62
CA SER A 163 -5.68 -3.62 -25.85
C SER A 163 -4.19 -3.25 -25.67
N HIS A 164 -3.79 -2.72 -24.51
CA HIS A 164 -2.45 -2.19 -24.23
C HIS A 164 -1.71 -2.97 -23.12
N VAL A 165 -2.37 -3.94 -22.48
CA VAL A 165 -1.73 -4.93 -21.59
C VAL A 165 -1.63 -6.21 -22.39
N SER A 166 -0.55 -6.33 -23.15
CA SER A 166 -0.32 -7.48 -24.03
C SER A 166 0.73 -8.40 -23.44
N ILE A 167 0.46 -9.70 -23.54
CA ILE A 167 1.49 -10.73 -23.44
C ILE A 167 1.91 -11.04 -24.86
N ALA A 168 3.17 -10.83 -25.16
CA ALA A 168 3.75 -11.17 -26.46
C ALA A 168 4.92 -12.13 -26.28
N ASP A 169 5.14 -12.98 -27.29
CA ASP A 169 6.39 -13.72 -27.42
C ASP A 169 7.55 -12.72 -27.60
N LEU A 170 8.76 -13.08 -27.15
CA LEU A 170 9.96 -12.24 -27.30
C LEU A 170 10.22 -11.80 -28.75
N SER A 171 9.66 -12.51 -29.74
CA SER A 171 9.73 -12.19 -31.17
C SER A 171 8.81 -11.04 -31.60
N VAL A 172 7.89 -10.59 -30.75
CA VAL A 172 6.94 -9.49 -31.02
C VAL A 172 6.98 -8.50 -29.85
N THR A 173 8.05 -7.71 -29.80
CA THR A 173 8.26 -6.68 -28.78
C THR A 173 7.81 -5.31 -29.30
N PRO A 174 6.67 -4.76 -28.84
CA PRO A 174 6.15 -3.50 -29.36
C PRO A 174 7.04 -2.27 -29.10
N LEU A 175 8.07 -2.41 -28.26
CA LEU A 175 9.07 -1.36 -28.03
C LEU A 175 10.37 -1.55 -28.80
N ASP A 176 10.63 -2.74 -29.36
CA ASP A 176 11.80 -2.97 -30.20
C ASP A 176 11.51 -2.55 -31.66
N ASP A 177 10.24 -2.48 -32.09
CA ASP A 177 9.86 -1.83 -33.34
C ASP A 177 10.04 -0.30 -33.23
N PRO A 178 10.92 0.32 -34.05
CA PRO A 178 11.13 1.76 -34.05
C PRO A 178 9.85 2.57 -34.32
N GLN A 179 8.90 2.04 -35.09
CA GLN A 179 7.68 2.77 -35.46
C GLN A 179 6.69 2.84 -34.29
N GLU A 180 6.38 1.70 -33.67
CA GLU A 180 5.49 1.64 -32.50
C GLU A 180 6.09 2.40 -31.32
N ARG A 181 7.41 2.29 -31.09
CA ARG A 181 8.11 3.08 -30.08
C ARG A 181 7.99 4.58 -30.32
N ALA A 182 8.13 5.05 -31.55
CA ALA A 182 7.98 6.46 -31.90
C ALA A 182 6.54 6.96 -31.64
N GLU A 183 5.54 6.13 -31.93
CA GLU A 183 4.14 6.46 -31.65
C GLU A 183 3.85 6.55 -30.15
N ILE A 184 4.37 5.61 -29.35
CA ILE A 184 4.28 5.63 -27.88
C ILE A 184 4.97 6.88 -27.31
N LEU A 185 6.19 7.19 -27.76
CA LEU A 185 6.88 8.42 -27.36
C LEU A 185 6.10 9.68 -27.72
N ARG A 186 5.41 9.69 -28.87
CA ARG A 186 4.53 10.80 -29.28
C ARG A 186 3.27 10.88 -28.41
N ARG A 187 2.71 9.74 -27.97
CA ARG A 187 1.55 9.68 -27.06
C ARG A 187 1.90 10.23 -25.67
N TYR A 188 3.07 9.89 -25.14
CA TYR A 188 3.55 10.35 -23.83
C TYR A 188 4.42 11.62 -23.89
N GLY A 189 4.50 12.28 -25.04
CA GLY A 189 5.25 13.52 -25.21
C GLY A 189 4.72 14.67 -24.34
N ILE A 190 5.60 15.63 -24.03
CA ILE A 190 5.32 16.78 -23.16
C ILE A 190 4.11 17.60 -23.64
N TRP A 191 3.86 17.67 -24.94
CA TRP A 191 2.76 18.46 -25.51
C TRP A 191 1.37 17.85 -25.29
N LYS A 192 1.28 16.55 -24.96
CA LYS A 192 0.01 15.86 -24.63
C LYS A 192 -0.22 15.73 -23.13
N SER A 193 0.52 16.48 -22.30
CA SER A 193 0.52 16.35 -20.83
C SER A 193 -0.83 16.60 -20.16
N LEU A 194 -1.74 17.37 -20.77
CA LEU A 194 -3.05 17.68 -20.17
C LEU A 194 -4.18 16.73 -20.62
N SER A 195 -3.88 15.77 -21.49
CA SER A 195 -4.85 14.79 -22.00
C SER A 195 -4.75 13.47 -21.23
N ASN A 196 -5.89 12.87 -20.87
CA ASN A 196 -5.99 11.57 -20.18
C ASN A 196 -5.02 11.41 -18.98
N MET A 197 -5.30 12.12 -17.87
CA MET A 197 -4.45 12.18 -16.68
C MET A 197 -4.33 10.86 -15.89
N ARG A 198 -5.12 9.84 -16.23
CA ARG A 198 -5.07 8.51 -15.60
C ARG A 198 -3.99 7.62 -16.22
N ASP A 199 -3.60 7.91 -17.46
CA ASP A 199 -2.60 7.17 -18.24
C ASP A 199 -1.28 7.98 -18.27
N VAL A 200 -0.37 7.65 -17.35
CA VAL A 200 0.88 8.38 -17.13
C VAL A 200 2.02 7.82 -17.99
N GLY A 201 2.01 6.52 -18.28
CA GLY A 201 3.04 5.86 -19.06
C GLY A 201 2.75 4.37 -19.30
N ILE A 202 3.75 3.69 -19.85
CA ILE A 202 3.79 2.24 -19.99
C ILE A 202 5.11 1.69 -19.44
N VAL A 203 5.07 0.45 -18.96
CA VAL A 203 6.25 -0.33 -18.61
C VAL A 203 6.19 -1.67 -19.31
N GLN A 204 7.27 -2.04 -20.01
CA GLN A 204 7.44 -3.34 -20.62
C GLN A 204 8.49 -4.13 -19.86
N VAL A 205 8.16 -5.36 -19.51
CA VAL A 205 8.97 -6.28 -18.72
C VAL A 205 9.22 -7.52 -19.55
N LYS A 206 10.47 -7.75 -19.95
CA LYS A 206 10.92 -8.99 -20.59
C LYS A 206 11.42 -9.93 -19.49
N VAL A 207 10.66 -11.00 -19.26
CA VAL A 207 10.98 -12.06 -18.29
C VAL A 207 11.75 -13.14 -19.04
N MET A 208 13.08 -13.15 -18.85
CA MET A 208 13.98 -14.01 -19.62
C MET A 208 14.03 -15.39 -18.98
N ARG A 209 14.61 -15.48 -17.77
CA ARG A 209 14.91 -16.75 -17.10
C ARG A 209 15.17 -16.55 -15.61
N ALA A 210 15.12 -17.63 -14.84
CA ALA A 210 15.62 -17.67 -13.47
C ALA A 210 16.72 -18.73 -13.32
N GLU A 211 17.57 -18.57 -12.31
CA GLU A 211 18.65 -19.50 -11.98
C GLU A 211 18.66 -19.82 -10.50
N GLY A 212 18.99 -21.07 -10.16
CA GLY A 212 19.26 -21.49 -8.80
C GLY A 212 18.06 -21.39 -7.86
N LEU A 213 16.85 -21.66 -8.37
CA LEU A 213 15.63 -21.65 -7.58
C LEU A 213 15.67 -22.69 -6.44
N MET A 214 14.88 -22.43 -5.41
CA MET A 214 14.64 -23.37 -4.32
C MET A 214 13.93 -24.62 -4.87
N VAL A 215 14.30 -25.79 -4.34
CA VAL A 215 13.57 -27.04 -4.56
C VAL A 215 12.35 -27.04 -3.63
N ALA A 216 11.16 -27.12 -4.20
CA ALA A 216 9.93 -27.28 -3.43
C ALA A 216 9.37 -28.73 -3.51
N ASP A 217 9.52 -29.42 -4.65
CA ASP A 217 9.02 -30.80 -4.74
C ASP A 217 9.92 -31.84 -4.06
N VAL A 218 9.26 -32.90 -3.58
CA VAL A 218 9.88 -34.16 -3.10
C VAL A 218 10.78 -34.80 -4.16
N THR A 219 10.53 -34.52 -5.45
CA THR A 219 11.32 -35.06 -6.57
C THR A 219 12.67 -34.35 -6.77
N GLY A 220 12.98 -33.31 -5.99
CA GLY A 220 14.26 -32.59 -6.08
C GLY A 220 14.29 -31.48 -7.14
N LYS A 221 13.13 -31.12 -7.70
CA LYS A 221 12.97 -30.09 -8.73
C LYS A 221 11.77 -29.19 -8.39
N SER A 222 11.48 -28.22 -9.25
CA SER A 222 10.28 -27.38 -9.18
C SER A 222 9.71 -27.20 -10.58
N ASP A 223 8.43 -26.86 -10.64
CA ASP A 223 7.62 -26.46 -11.78
C ASP A 223 7.36 -24.93 -11.73
N PRO A 224 8.40 -24.08 -11.91
CA PRO A 224 8.27 -22.65 -11.66
C PRO A 224 7.48 -21.87 -12.72
N PHE A 225 6.71 -20.90 -12.25
CA PHE A 225 6.10 -19.83 -13.04
C PHE A 225 6.27 -18.46 -12.35
N CYS A 226 6.21 -17.38 -13.12
CA CYS A 226 6.32 -16.02 -12.62
C CYS A 226 4.99 -15.27 -12.71
N VAL A 227 4.69 -14.52 -11.66
CA VAL A 227 3.55 -13.62 -11.55
C VAL A 227 4.09 -12.20 -11.40
N LEU A 228 3.66 -11.31 -12.28
CA LEU A 228 4.04 -9.90 -12.33
C LEU A 228 2.84 -9.06 -11.91
N GLU A 229 3.01 -8.23 -10.90
CA GLU A 229 1.97 -7.36 -10.35
C GLU A 229 2.42 -5.90 -10.40
N LEU A 230 1.57 -5.05 -10.96
CA LEU A 230 1.73 -3.60 -10.91
C LEU A 230 0.42 -2.95 -10.47
N ASN A 231 0.40 -2.42 -9.25
CA ASN A 231 -0.83 -1.92 -8.60
C ASN A 231 -1.89 -3.03 -8.49
N ASN A 232 -2.97 -2.91 -9.27
CA ASN A 232 -4.08 -3.86 -9.34
C ASN A 232 -4.01 -4.74 -10.61
N ASP A 233 -3.04 -4.52 -11.50
CA ASP A 233 -2.84 -5.34 -12.70
C ASP A 233 -1.89 -6.51 -12.38
N ARG A 234 -2.28 -7.73 -12.75
CA ARG A 234 -1.53 -8.97 -12.48
C ARG A 234 -1.47 -9.82 -13.75
N LEU A 235 -0.27 -10.24 -14.16
CA LEU A 235 -0.03 -11.12 -15.31
C LEU A 235 0.86 -12.29 -14.91
N GLN A 236 0.77 -13.42 -15.62
CA GLN A 236 1.59 -14.61 -15.32
C GLN A 236 2.23 -15.22 -16.56
N THR A 237 3.38 -15.89 -16.36
CA THR A 237 4.04 -16.70 -17.38
C THR A 237 3.42 -18.09 -17.47
N HIS A 238 3.82 -18.84 -18.51
CA HIS A 238 3.62 -20.29 -18.52
C HIS A 238 4.52 -20.98 -17.50
N THR A 239 4.14 -22.18 -17.09
CA THR A 239 4.89 -23.04 -16.17
C THR A 239 5.96 -23.83 -16.91
N VAL A 240 7.16 -23.90 -16.35
CA VAL A 240 8.25 -24.72 -16.88
C VAL A 240 8.46 -25.91 -15.96
N TYR A 241 8.16 -27.13 -16.42
CA TYR A 241 8.18 -28.31 -15.56
C TYR A 241 9.61 -28.80 -15.24
N LYS A 242 9.82 -29.22 -14.00
CA LYS A 242 10.98 -29.97 -13.49
C LYS A 242 12.30 -29.27 -13.81
N ASN A 243 12.37 -27.97 -13.54
CA ASN A 243 13.51 -27.14 -13.85
C ASN A 243 13.77 -26.07 -12.77
N LEU A 244 15.00 -26.06 -12.23
CA LEU A 244 15.46 -25.04 -11.26
C LEU A 244 16.07 -23.81 -11.95
N ASN A 245 16.27 -23.87 -13.28
CA ASN A 245 16.75 -22.79 -14.12
C ASN A 245 15.78 -22.59 -15.30
N PRO A 246 14.52 -22.18 -15.04
CA PRO A 246 13.51 -22.03 -16.08
C PRO A 246 13.83 -20.85 -17.01
N GLU A 247 13.51 -21.01 -18.29
CA GLU A 247 13.54 -19.93 -19.28
C GLU A 247 12.11 -19.70 -19.79
N TRP A 248 11.60 -18.48 -19.64
CA TRP A 248 10.26 -18.11 -20.08
C TRP A 248 10.29 -17.32 -21.37
N ASN A 249 11.24 -16.38 -21.51
CA ASN A 249 11.38 -15.50 -22.67
C ASN A 249 10.03 -14.88 -23.11
N LYS A 250 9.31 -14.30 -22.15
CA LYS A 250 8.00 -13.66 -22.36
C LYS A 250 8.06 -12.17 -22.07
N VAL A 251 7.26 -11.40 -22.80
CA VAL A 251 7.20 -9.95 -22.67
C VAL A 251 5.82 -9.54 -22.19
N PHE A 252 5.81 -8.72 -21.14
CA PHE A 252 4.60 -8.21 -20.50
C PHE A 252 4.61 -6.69 -20.61
N THR A 253 3.48 -6.10 -21.00
CA THR A 253 3.32 -4.64 -21.00
C THR A 253 2.26 -4.24 -20.00
N PHE A 254 2.54 -3.27 -19.13
CA PHE A 254 1.61 -2.71 -18.15
C PHE A 254 1.44 -1.22 -18.35
N ASN A 255 0.25 -0.71 -18.01
CA ASN A 255 -0.02 0.71 -17.95
C ASN A 255 0.47 1.28 -16.62
N VAL A 256 1.23 2.37 -16.67
CA VAL A 256 1.71 3.10 -15.50
C VAL A 256 0.70 4.19 -15.19
N LYS A 257 -0.08 3.99 -14.12
CA LYS A 257 -0.99 5.00 -13.56
C LYS A 257 -0.28 5.97 -12.61
N ASP A 258 0.75 5.49 -11.92
CA ASP A 258 1.59 6.26 -10.98
C ASP A 258 3.04 5.80 -11.12
N ILE A 259 3.98 6.75 -11.19
CA ILE A 259 5.41 6.43 -11.33
C ILE A 259 6.04 5.99 -10.00
N HIS A 260 5.37 6.24 -8.88
CA HIS A 260 5.81 5.78 -7.56
C HIS A 260 5.43 4.32 -7.30
N SER A 261 4.66 3.71 -8.20
CA SER A 261 4.29 2.30 -8.12
C SER A 261 5.52 1.38 -8.17
N VAL A 262 5.36 0.22 -7.57
CA VAL A 262 6.38 -0.81 -7.47
C VAL A 262 5.93 -2.02 -8.28
N LEU A 263 6.75 -2.43 -9.24
CA LEU A 263 6.56 -3.67 -9.98
C LEU A 263 7.00 -4.83 -9.09
N GLU A 264 6.09 -5.72 -8.76
CA GLU A 264 6.36 -6.91 -7.99
C GLU A 264 6.43 -8.12 -8.92
N VAL A 265 7.52 -8.88 -8.86
CA VAL A 265 7.67 -10.13 -9.60
C VAL A 265 7.86 -11.25 -8.60
N THR A 266 6.94 -12.21 -8.61
CA THR A 266 6.92 -13.34 -7.69
C THR A 266 7.05 -14.64 -8.47
N VAL A 267 7.97 -15.50 -8.04
CA VAL A 267 8.16 -16.85 -8.59
C VAL A 267 7.45 -17.83 -7.67
N PHE A 268 6.62 -18.66 -8.26
CA PHE A 268 5.86 -19.72 -7.59
C PHE A 268 6.17 -21.07 -8.21
N ASP A 269 5.94 -22.13 -7.45
CA ASP A 269 5.96 -23.52 -7.89
C ASP A 269 4.52 -24.01 -8.12
N GLU A 270 4.22 -24.55 -9.30
CA GLU A 270 2.88 -25.06 -9.62
C GLU A 270 2.67 -26.49 -9.10
N ASP A 271 1.86 -26.63 -8.05
CA ASP A 271 1.43 -27.93 -7.55
C ASP A 271 0.09 -28.36 -8.15
N ARG A 272 0.02 -29.58 -8.70
CA ARG A 272 -1.23 -30.12 -9.30
C ARG A 272 -2.43 -30.20 -8.34
N ASP A 273 -2.17 -30.36 -7.04
CA ASP A 273 -3.21 -30.63 -6.04
C ASP A 273 -3.22 -29.63 -4.86
N ARG A 274 -2.39 -28.57 -4.91
CA ARG A 274 -2.23 -27.57 -3.83
C ARG A 274 -2.15 -26.15 -4.35
N SER A 275 -2.28 -25.19 -3.44
CA SER A 275 -1.96 -23.79 -3.76
C SER A 275 -0.48 -23.66 -4.08
N ALA A 276 -0.15 -22.96 -5.16
CA ALA A 276 1.23 -22.78 -5.61
C ALA A 276 2.18 -22.33 -4.48
N ASP A 277 3.33 -23.00 -4.39
CA ASP A 277 4.31 -22.77 -3.34
C ASP A 277 5.18 -21.55 -3.68
N PHE A 278 5.50 -20.75 -2.67
CA PHE A 278 6.27 -19.52 -2.86
C PHE A 278 7.77 -19.82 -2.99
N LEU A 279 8.38 -19.49 -4.13
CA LEU A 279 9.81 -19.68 -4.37
C LEU A 279 10.63 -18.39 -4.15
N GLY A 280 10.03 -17.21 -4.37
CA GLY A 280 10.70 -15.94 -4.12
C GLY A 280 10.02 -14.72 -4.72
N LYS A 281 10.32 -13.52 -4.21
CA LYS A 281 9.75 -12.26 -4.69
C LYS A 281 10.82 -11.19 -4.88
N VAL A 282 10.65 -10.34 -5.89
CA VAL A 282 11.38 -9.08 -6.05
C VAL A 282 10.39 -7.93 -6.20
N ALA A 283 10.71 -6.78 -5.61
CA ALA A 283 9.94 -5.56 -5.72
C ALA A 283 10.83 -4.45 -6.28
N ILE A 284 10.48 -3.92 -7.45
CA ILE A 284 11.28 -2.99 -8.25
C ILE A 284 10.50 -1.68 -8.41
N PRO A 285 10.89 -0.60 -7.73
CA PRO A 285 10.25 0.70 -7.94
C PRO A 285 10.49 1.18 -9.38
N ILE A 286 9.43 1.61 -10.07
CA ILE A 286 9.50 2.02 -11.48
C ILE A 286 10.55 3.11 -11.70
N LEU A 287 10.64 4.08 -10.79
CA LEU A 287 11.62 5.17 -10.83
C LEU A 287 13.10 4.72 -10.80
N ARG A 288 13.39 3.50 -10.34
CA ARG A 288 14.77 2.99 -10.26
C ARG A 288 15.20 2.20 -11.49
N ILE A 289 14.28 2.01 -12.44
CA ILE A 289 14.51 1.19 -13.63
C ILE A 289 15.39 1.96 -14.62
N ARG A 290 16.35 1.25 -15.20
CA ARG A 290 17.19 1.74 -16.30
C ARG A 290 16.79 0.99 -17.55
N ASN A 291 16.28 1.72 -18.53
CA ASN A 291 15.78 1.17 -19.78
C ASN A 291 16.90 0.44 -20.54
N GLY A 292 16.57 -0.71 -21.13
CA GLY A 292 17.44 -1.56 -21.94
C GLY A 292 18.55 -2.30 -21.18
N GLU A 293 18.55 -2.28 -19.84
CA GLU A 293 19.55 -3.01 -19.04
C GLU A 293 18.99 -4.37 -18.60
N GLN A 294 19.56 -5.46 -19.12
CA GLN A 294 19.29 -6.80 -18.59
C GLN A 294 19.96 -6.93 -17.22
N LYS A 295 19.16 -7.20 -16.19
CA LYS A 295 19.63 -7.25 -14.81
C LYS A 295 19.13 -8.49 -14.08
N GLY A 296 20.06 -9.13 -13.35
CA GLY A 296 19.75 -10.20 -12.40
C GLY A 296 19.30 -9.63 -11.07
N TYR A 297 18.11 -10.01 -10.62
CA TYR A 297 17.55 -9.65 -9.33
C TYR A 297 17.55 -10.85 -8.39
N LEU A 298 18.15 -10.69 -7.22
CA LEU A 298 18.11 -11.69 -6.15
C LEU A 298 16.70 -11.80 -5.58
N LEU A 299 16.19 -13.02 -5.49
CA LEU A 299 14.88 -13.28 -4.91
C LEU A 299 14.91 -13.09 -3.38
N LYS A 300 13.78 -12.64 -2.84
CA LYS A 300 13.58 -12.40 -1.40
C LYS A 300 12.40 -13.21 -0.87
N ASN A 301 12.28 -13.27 0.44
CA ASN A 301 11.13 -13.85 1.12
C ASN A 301 9.85 -13.02 0.88
N LYS A 302 8.70 -13.55 1.30
CA LYS A 302 7.38 -12.92 1.10
C LYS A 302 7.31 -11.49 1.68
N GLN A 303 8.00 -11.22 2.79
CA GLN A 303 8.06 -9.91 3.44
C GLN A 303 9.16 -8.98 2.90
N LEU A 304 9.93 -9.41 1.89
CA LEU A 304 11.06 -8.66 1.30
C LEU A 304 12.17 -8.28 2.29
N THR A 305 12.24 -8.94 3.46
CA THR A 305 13.19 -8.66 4.54
C THR A 305 14.47 -9.47 4.43
N GLY A 306 14.40 -10.69 3.90
CA GLY A 306 15.52 -11.62 3.77
C GLY A 306 15.70 -12.11 2.34
N LEU A 307 16.94 -12.49 2.00
CA LEU A 307 17.27 -13.12 0.72
C LEU A 307 16.75 -14.56 0.70
N THR A 308 16.25 -14.99 -0.46
CA THR A 308 15.89 -16.37 -0.79
C THR A 308 16.85 -16.90 -1.86
N LYS A 309 16.93 -18.22 -2.03
CA LYS A 309 17.72 -18.82 -3.11
C LYS A 309 17.10 -18.49 -4.47
N GLY A 310 17.96 -18.10 -5.41
CA GLY A 310 17.61 -17.90 -6.80
C GLY A 310 17.74 -16.45 -7.27
N VAL A 311 17.99 -16.31 -8.57
CA VAL A 311 18.12 -15.03 -9.28
C VAL A 311 17.16 -15.04 -10.46
N ILE A 312 16.41 -13.96 -10.67
CA ILE A 312 15.57 -13.76 -11.85
C ILE A 312 16.18 -12.69 -12.75
N TYR A 313 16.30 -12.98 -14.05
CA TYR A 313 16.84 -12.05 -15.05
C TYR A 313 15.70 -11.37 -15.79
N LEU A 314 15.66 -10.04 -15.66
CA LEU A 314 14.64 -9.18 -16.25
C LEU A 314 15.29 -8.06 -17.05
N GLU A 315 14.69 -7.71 -18.18
CA GLU A 315 14.95 -6.47 -18.90
C GLU A 315 13.68 -5.63 -18.85
N ILE A 316 13.77 -4.37 -18.44
CA ILE A 316 12.58 -3.54 -18.19
C ILE A 316 12.76 -2.17 -18.83
N ASP A 317 11.77 -1.76 -19.60
CA ASP A 317 11.70 -0.47 -20.27
C ASP A 317 10.49 0.32 -19.82
N VAL A 318 10.72 1.55 -19.35
CA VAL A 318 9.66 2.45 -18.90
C VAL A 318 9.62 3.69 -19.79
N ILE A 319 8.43 3.99 -20.32
CA ILE A 319 8.16 5.26 -21.02
C ILE A 319 7.02 5.94 -20.30
N TYR A 320 7.25 7.16 -19.81
CA TYR A 320 6.22 7.93 -19.11
C TYR A 320 6.37 9.42 -19.40
N ASN A 321 5.27 10.14 -19.21
CA ASN A 321 5.27 11.59 -19.28
C ASN A 321 5.61 12.19 -17.90
N THR A 322 6.72 12.92 -17.81
CA THR A 322 7.22 13.50 -16.55
C THR A 322 6.27 14.53 -15.93
N VAL A 323 5.62 15.37 -16.74
CA VAL A 323 4.71 16.42 -16.27
C VAL A 323 3.41 15.80 -15.74
N LYS A 324 2.84 14.83 -16.48
CA LYS A 324 1.66 14.07 -16.02
C LYS A 324 1.94 13.37 -14.69
N ALA A 325 3.09 12.70 -14.60
CA ALA A 325 3.51 11.99 -13.42
C ALA A 325 3.66 12.90 -12.19
N ALA A 326 4.25 14.08 -12.38
CA ALA A 326 4.40 15.08 -11.33
C ALA A 326 3.03 15.58 -10.82
N LEU A 327 2.12 15.90 -11.74
CA LEU A 327 0.76 16.33 -11.37
C LEU A 327 -0.03 15.21 -10.69
N ARG A 328 0.13 13.96 -11.14
CA ARG A 328 -0.53 12.79 -10.54
C ARG A 328 -0.09 12.53 -9.11
N THR A 329 1.14 12.91 -8.74
CA THR A 329 1.69 12.76 -7.39
C THR A 329 0.90 13.55 -6.32
N VAL A 330 0.18 14.61 -6.72
CA VAL A 330 -0.65 15.41 -5.80
C VAL A 330 -2.01 14.76 -5.52
N VAL A 331 -2.46 13.88 -6.42
CA VAL A 331 -3.71 13.12 -6.26
C VAL A 331 -3.40 11.86 -5.45
N PRO A 332 -4.28 11.41 -4.52
CA PRO A 332 -4.02 10.22 -3.72
C PRO A 332 -3.66 9.01 -4.58
N ALA A 333 -2.70 8.22 -4.09
CA ALA A 333 -2.32 6.96 -4.71
C ALA A 333 -3.54 6.02 -4.76
N GLU A 334 -3.64 5.23 -5.83
CA GLU A 334 -4.68 4.21 -5.93
C GLU A 334 -4.48 3.19 -4.79
N GLN A 335 -5.52 2.96 -4.00
CA GLN A 335 -5.44 2.00 -2.91
C GLN A 335 -5.33 0.59 -3.52
N LYS A 336 -4.28 -0.15 -3.15
CA LYS A 336 -4.17 -1.57 -3.48
C LYS A 336 -5.26 -2.28 -2.66
N TYR A 337 -6.30 -2.78 -3.33
CA TYR A 337 -7.47 -3.34 -2.65
C TYR A 337 -7.14 -4.63 -1.89
N ILE A 338 -6.06 -5.31 -2.27
CA ILE A 338 -5.54 -6.50 -1.59
C ILE A 338 -4.22 -6.12 -0.90
N GLU A 339 -4.34 -5.67 0.34
CA GLU A 339 -3.21 -5.55 1.27
C GLU A 339 -3.46 -6.56 2.40
N GLU A 340 -2.55 -7.52 2.59
CA GLU A 340 -2.62 -8.42 3.76
C GLU A 340 -2.57 -7.52 5.00
N GLU A 341 -3.61 -7.57 5.84
CA GLU A 341 -3.65 -6.73 7.05
C GLU A 341 -2.34 -6.93 7.83
N PRO A 342 -1.57 -5.85 8.07
CA PRO A 342 -0.34 -5.97 8.82
C PRO A 342 -0.73 -6.46 10.22
N LYS A 343 -0.38 -7.71 10.53
CA LYS A 343 -0.52 -8.25 11.89
C LYS A 343 0.14 -7.25 12.82
N VAL A 344 -0.65 -6.65 13.72
CA VAL A 344 -0.17 -5.62 14.65
C VAL A 344 0.92 -6.23 15.52
N SER A 345 2.18 -6.04 15.10
CA SER A 345 3.32 -6.57 15.80
C SER A 345 3.84 -5.50 16.76
N LYS A 346 4.00 -5.87 18.03
CA LYS A 346 4.55 -4.97 19.06
C LYS A 346 5.93 -4.42 18.67
N GLN A 347 6.68 -5.18 17.86
CA GLN A 347 7.98 -4.76 17.32
C GLN A 347 7.86 -3.63 16.28
N LEU A 348 6.89 -3.67 15.36
CA LEU A 348 6.66 -2.59 14.39
C LEU A 348 6.23 -1.30 15.09
N LEU A 349 5.40 -1.41 16.13
CA LEU A 349 5.00 -0.26 16.94
C LEU A 349 6.21 0.38 17.64
N GLN A 350 7.09 -0.43 18.25
CA GLN A 350 8.33 0.04 18.86
C GLN A 350 9.26 0.74 17.86
N GLN A 351 9.41 0.17 16.66
CA GLN A 351 10.22 0.77 15.60
C GLN A 351 9.65 2.10 15.13
N ASN A 352 8.33 2.18 14.91
CA ASN A 352 7.65 3.41 14.52
C ASN A 352 7.76 4.48 15.61
N PHE A 353 7.58 4.11 16.88
CA PHE A 353 7.77 5.04 18.00
C PHE A 353 9.21 5.55 18.07
N ASN A 354 10.22 4.69 17.92
CA ASN A 354 11.62 5.12 17.93
C ASN A 354 11.98 6.05 16.75
N ARG A 355 11.30 5.91 15.61
CA ARG A 355 11.43 6.87 14.50
C ARG A 355 10.85 8.23 14.89
N VAL A 356 9.63 8.24 15.44
CA VAL A 356 8.96 9.46 15.91
C VAL A 356 9.75 10.14 17.03
N LYS A 357 10.20 9.38 18.05
CA LYS A 357 11.04 9.86 19.14
C LYS A 357 12.33 10.53 18.63
N ARG A 358 12.98 9.96 17.61
CA ARG A 358 14.16 10.60 16.99
C ARG A 358 13.82 11.94 16.36
N CYS A 359 12.71 12.03 15.61
CA CYS A 359 12.25 13.30 15.05
C CYS A 359 11.93 14.32 16.15
N ILE A 360 11.22 13.90 17.19
CA ILE A 360 10.86 14.75 18.32
C ILE A 360 12.11 15.21 19.09
N MET A 361 13.08 14.33 19.34
CA MET A 361 14.33 14.68 20.03
C MET A 361 15.16 15.70 19.24
N VAL A 362 15.17 15.63 17.90
CA VAL A 362 15.79 16.65 17.06
C VAL A 362 15.09 17.99 17.25
N LEU A 363 13.75 18.03 17.24
CA LEU A 363 12.99 19.25 17.49
C LEU A 363 13.24 19.82 18.90
N PHE A 364 13.28 18.97 19.93
CA PHE A 364 13.65 19.39 21.29
C PHE A 364 15.06 19.94 21.34
N SER A 365 16.02 19.32 20.65
CA SER A 365 17.41 19.79 20.60
C SER A 365 17.53 21.17 19.92
N TYR A 366 16.73 21.42 18.87
CA TYR A 366 16.63 22.76 18.30
C TYR A 366 15.95 23.74 19.25
N GLY A 367 14.88 23.33 19.93
CA GLY A 367 14.19 24.13 20.93
C GLY A 367 15.09 24.54 22.09
N THR A 368 15.89 23.61 22.63
CA THR A 368 16.86 23.90 23.70
C THR A 368 18.00 24.77 23.20
N TYR A 369 18.46 24.59 21.96
CA TYR A 369 19.44 25.48 21.35
C TYR A 369 18.91 26.92 21.20
N ILE A 370 17.68 27.09 20.72
CA ILE A 370 17.03 28.40 20.64
C ILE A 370 16.88 29.00 22.05
N ASN A 371 16.48 28.19 23.03
CA ASN A 371 16.35 28.64 24.41
C ASN A 371 17.70 29.09 24.98
N SER A 372 18.80 28.36 24.72
CA SER A 372 20.15 28.77 25.14
C SER A 372 20.57 30.15 24.58
N CYS A 373 20.05 30.52 23.41
CA CYS A 373 20.28 31.83 22.80
C CYS A 373 19.46 32.94 23.48
N PHE A 374 18.24 32.64 23.95
CA PHE A 374 17.44 33.58 24.73
C PHE A 374 17.92 33.72 26.17
N GLU A 375 18.51 32.66 26.72
CA GLU A 375 19.04 32.63 28.08
C GLU A 375 20.44 33.23 28.21
N TRP A 376 21.07 33.62 27.09
CA TRP A 376 22.42 34.20 27.07
C TRP A 376 23.50 33.26 27.64
N GLU A 377 23.32 31.94 27.57
CA GLU A 377 24.34 30.96 28.01
C GLU A 377 25.68 31.17 27.30
N SER A 378 25.63 31.64 26.04
CA SER A 378 26.80 32.12 25.30
C SER A 378 26.49 33.48 24.68
N ALA A 379 27.24 34.51 25.10
CA ALA A 379 27.08 35.86 24.59
C ALA A 379 27.27 35.95 23.07
N GLN A 380 28.27 35.24 22.52
CA GLN A 380 28.55 35.25 21.08
C GLN A 380 27.39 34.65 20.26
N ARG A 381 26.85 33.50 20.69
CA ARG A 381 25.73 32.85 19.99
C ARG A 381 24.45 33.69 20.05
N SER A 382 24.20 34.30 21.20
CA SER A 382 23.00 35.11 21.45
C SER A 382 23.02 36.43 20.67
N ILE A 383 24.18 37.10 20.59
CA ILE A 383 24.36 38.31 19.78
C ILE A 383 24.17 37.99 18.29
N ILE A 384 24.81 36.93 17.78
CA ILE A 384 24.68 36.53 16.38
C ILE A 384 23.21 36.19 16.07
N SER A 385 22.56 35.41 16.93
CA SER A 385 21.15 35.04 16.78
C SER A 385 20.23 36.27 16.80
N PHE A 386 20.49 37.24 17.68
CA PHE A 386 19.73 38.48 17.77
C PHE A 386 19.89 39.35 16.52
N VAL A 387 21.13 39.55 16.04
CA VAL A 387 21.41 40.34 14.83
C VAL A 387 20.76 39.69 13.61
N LEU A 388 20.92 38.37 13.45
CA LEU A 388 20.27 37.62 12.38
C LEU A 388 18.75 37.73 12.45
N PHE A 389 18.16 37.59 13.65
CA PHE A 389 16.73 37.75 13.85
C PHE A 389 16.22 39.11 13.40
N VAL A 390 16.88 40.20 13.81
CA VAL A 390 16.51 41.56 13.42
C VAL A 390 16.60 41.75 11.90
N VAL A 391 17.70 41.32 11.27
CA VAL A 391 17.90 41.46 9.82
C VAL A 391 16.85 40.65 9.05
N VAL A 392 16.59 39.41 9.47
CA VAL A 392 15.61 38.53 8.80
C VAL A 392 14.21 39.11 8.93
N VAL A 393 13.76 39.43 10.15
CA VAL A 393 12.39 39.94 10.39
C VAL A 393 12.16 41.28 9.72
N TRP A 394 13.18 42.14 9.67
CA TRP A 394 13.09 43.45 9.02
C TRP A 394 12.88 43.34 7.49
N ASN A 395 13.52 42.35 6.86
CA ASN A 395 13.44 42.12 5.41
C ASN A 395 12.44 41.03 5.02
N PHE A 396 11.69 40.47 5.97
CA PHE A 396 10.81 39.34 5.73
C PHE A 396 9.53 39.75 4.99
N GLU A 397 9.29 39.10 3.84
CA GLU A 397 8.04 39.17 3.09
C GLU A 397 7.44 37.77 2.91
N LEU A 398 6.11 37.67 2.76
CA LEU A 398 5.40 36.38 2.72
C LEU A 398 5.88 35.45 1.59
N TYR A 399 6.34 36.00 0.46
CA TYR A 399 6.86 35.19 -0.66
C TYR A 399 8.19 34.49 -0.34
N MET A 400 8.90 34.92 0.71
CA MET A 400 10.15 34.29 1.13
C MET A 400 9.93 32.96 1.86
N LEU A 401 8.69 32.64 2.27
CA LEU A 401 8.36 31.34 2.91
C LEU A 401 8.63 30.14 1.98
N PRO A 402 8.10 30.09 0.73
CA PRO A 402 8.49 29.06 -0.23
C PRO A 402 10.00 28.99 -0.50
N LEU A 403 10.69 30.14 -0.56
CA LEU A 403 12.13 30.18 -0.81
C LEU A 403 12.93 29.60 0.37
N ALA A 404 12.54 29.93 1.60
CA ALA A 404 13.13 29.37 2.81
C ALA A 404 12.90 27.86 2.91
N LEU A 405 11.70 27.37 2.57
CA LEU A 405 11.42 25.95 2.48
C LEU A 405 12.28 25.26 1.41
N LEU A 406 12.48 25.88 0.25
CA LEU A 406 13.36 25.36 -0.80
C LEU A 406 14.81 25.27 -0.31
N LEU A 407 15.32 26.31 0.37
CA LEU A 407 16.65 26.32 0.96
C LEU A 407 16.79 25.23 2.04
N LEU A 408 15.78 25.02 2.88
CA LEU A 408 15.76 23.94 3.86
C LEU A 408 15.79 22.56 3.20
N LEU A 409 15.01 22.34 2.13
CA LEU A 409 15.02 21.10 1.37
C LEU A 409 16.39 20.86 0.71
N TYR A 410 17.01 21.91 0.16
CA TYR A 410 18.35 21.84 -0.42
C TYR A 410 19.42 21.52 0.63
N CYS A 411 19.39 22.19 1.78
CA CYS A 411 20.29 21.89 2.90
C CYS A 411 20.09 20.46 3.41
N ALA A 412 18.85 19.99 3.55
CA ALA A 412 18.55 18.62 3.94
C ALA A 412 19.07 17.60 2.92
N PHE A 413 18.94 17.88 1.62
CA PHE A 413 19.51 17.05 0.55
C PHE A 413 21.04 16.99 0.63
N SER A 414 21.70 18.13 0.82
CA SER A 414 23.16 18.21 0.98
C SER A 414 23.67 17.49 2.23
N ILE A 415 22.98 17.62 3.36
CA ILE A 415 23.31 16.89 4.61
C ILE A 415 23.15 15.38 4.42
N LYS A 416 22.09 14.94 3.72
CA LYS A 416 21.87 13.51 3.43
C LYS A 416 23.00 12.93 2.56
N LYS A 417 23.53 13.70 1.61
CA LYS A 417 24.68 13.29 0.76
C LYS A 417 25.95 13.09 1.59
N ILE A 418 26.18 13.92 2.61
CA ILE A 418 27.32 13.83 3.53
C ILE A 418 27.15 12.64 4.50
N TYR A 419 25.94 12.44 5.04
CA TYR A 419 25.68 11.36 5.99
C TYR A 419 25.75 9.96 5.34
N TYR A 420 25.32 9.81 4.08
CA TYR A 420 25.44 8.55 3.34
C TYR A 420 26.90 8.10 3.12
N SER A 421 27.86 9.03 3.18
CA SER A 421 29.29 8.72 3.11
C SER A 421 29.88 8.25 4.46
N SER A 422 29.15 8.46 5.57
CA SER A 422 29.61 8.13 6.93
C SER A 422 28.83 6.98 7.56
N SER A 423 27.68 6.59 7.04
CA SER A 423 26.80 5.56 7.62
C SER A 423 27.03 4.16 7.03
N PHE A 424 28.27 3.70 7.06
CA PHE A 424 28.62 2.30 6.79
C PHE A 424 29.57 1.80 7.88
N LEU A 425 29.11 1.82 9.13
CA LEU A 425 29.61 1.03 10.27
C LEU A 425 28.86 1.47 11.53
N GLN A 426 27.71 0.85 11.78
CA GLN A 426 27.28 0.64 13.16
C GLN A 426 26.37 -0.58 13.22
N ASP A 427 27.00 -1.74 13.39
CA ASP A 427 26.31 -2.95 13.83
C ASP A 427 25.70 -2.69 15.20
N SER A 428 24.40 -2.87 15.29
CA SER A 428 23.67 -2.88 16.56
C SER A 428 23.84 -4.26 17.21
N GLU A 429 24.49 -4.30 18.37
CA GLU A 429 24.55 -5.50 19.21
C GLU A 429 23.13 -6.04 19.52
N PRO A 430 22.96 -7.37 19.57
CA PRO A 430 21.68 -7.98 19.91
C PRO A 430 21.38 -7.76 21.39
N LYS A 431 20.54 -6.77 21.71
CA LYS A 431 20.01 -6.59 23.07
C LYS A 431 19.16 -7.80 23.48
N GLY A 432 19.34 -8.24 24.73
CA GLY A 432 18.66 -9.38 25.33
C GLY A 432 17.14 -9.25 25.33
N PHE A 433 16.45 -10.39 25.40
CA PHE A 433 14.98 -10.45 25.33
C PHE A 433 14.28 -9.66 26.46
N MET A 434 14.85 -9.65 27.67
CA MET A 434 14.30 -8.89 28.80
C MET A 434 14.46 -7.37 28.62
N ASP A 435 15.60 -6.90 28.10
CA ASP A 435 15.80 -5.47 27.81
C ASP A 435 14.84 -4.98 26.72
N LYS A 436 14.48 -5.86 25.77
CA LYS A 436 13.44 -5.57 24.78
C LYS A 436 12.06 -5.43 25.42
N LEU A 437 11.71 -6.25 26.41
CA LEU A 437 10.42 -6.16 27.10
C LEU A 437 10.30 -4.89 27.95
N TYR A 438 11.32 -4.54 28.73
CA TYR A 438 11.33 -3.29 29.51
C TYR A 438 11.30 -2.06 28.59
N ALA A 439 12.09 -2.07 27.51
CA ALA A 439 12.06 -0.97 26.54
C ALA A 439 10.71 -0.83 25.82
N ILE A 440 9.94 -1.91 25.68
CA ILE A 440 8.57 -1.86 25.14
C ILE A 440 7.62 -1.23 26.16
N GLN A 441 7.71 -1.64 27.43
CA GLN A 441 6.85 -1.12 28.51
C GLN A 441 7.05 0.39 28.72
N ASP A 442 8.28 0.87 28.74
CA ASP A 442 8.60 2.30 28.87
C ASP A 442 8.03 3.12 27.71
N VAL A 443 8.05 2.57 26.49
CA VAL A 443 7.45 3.21 25.33
C VAL A 443 5.94 3.28 25.46
N PHE A 444 5.28 2.22 25.91
CA PHE A 444 3.83 2.25 26.13
C PHE A 444 3.43 3.29 27.18
N ILE A 445 4.14 3.37 28.30
CA ILE A 445 3.89 4.38 29.33
C ILE A 445 4.11 5.79 28.77
N SER A 446 5.23 6.02 28.06
CA SER A 446 5.52 7.32 27.45
C SER A 446 4.48 7.73 26.40
N VAL A 447 3.95 6.79 25.61
CA VAL A 447 2.88 7.05 24.64
C VAL A 447 1.58 7.38 25.36
N GLN A 448 1.22 6.64 26.42
CA GLN A 448 0.03 6.91 27.21
C GLN A 448 0.09 8.30 27.85
N THR A 449 1.18 8.64 28.53
CA THR A 449 1.34 9.97 29.15
C THR A 449 1.27 11.09 28.11
N ALA A 450 1.92 10.93 26.94
CA ALA A 450 1.89 11.95 25.89
C ALA A 450 0.49 12.09 25.27
N LEU A 451 -0.22 10.99 25.04
CA LEU A 451 -1.59 11.02 24.55
C LEU A 451 -2.54 11.65 25.57
N ASP A 452 -2.39 11.34 26.85
CA ASP A 452 -3.18 11.92 27.94
C ASP A 452 -2.95 13.43 28.07
N GLU A 453 -1.70 13.89 27.94
CA GLU A 453 -1.40 15.32 27.92
C GLU A 453 -2.07 16.02 26.73
N VAL A 454 -1.92 15.47 25.52
CA VAL A 454 -2.52 16.04 24.30
C VAL A 454 -4.05 16.03 24.37
N ALA A 455 -4.64 14.94 24.86
CA ALA A 455 -6.08 14.83 25.07
C ALA A 455 -6.56 15.87 26.08
N SER A 456 -5.87 16.01 27.22
CA SER A 456 -6.18 17.02 28.24
C SER A 456 -6.11 18.44 27.69
N TYR A 457 -5.08 18.78 26.89
CA TYR A 457 -5.01 20.09 26.23
C TYR A 457 -6.16 20.31 25.25
N GLY A 458 -6.50 19.29 24.45
CA GLY A 458 -7.61 19.34 23.51
C GLY A 458 -8.97 19.53 24.21
N GLU A 459 -9.21 18.80 25.30
CA GLU A 459 -10.41 18.93 26.13
C GLU A 459 -10.52 20.32 26.75
N ARG A 460 -9.40 20.88 27.23
CA ARG A 460 -9.36 22.25 27.79
C ARG A 460 -9.69 23.32 26.74
N ILE A 461 -9.18 23.18 25.52
CA ILE A 461 -9.53 24.08 24.41
C ILE A 461 -11.02 23.94 24.08
N LYS A 462 -11.50 22.71 23.90
CA LYS A 462 -12.92 22.41 23.65
C LYS A 462 -13.82 23.00 24.74
N ASN A 463 -13.45 22.88 26.02
CA ASN A 463 -14.19 23.42 27.15
C ASN A 463 -14.14 24.95 27.23
N THR A 464 -13.08 25.58 26.72
CA THR A 464 -13.03 27.04 26.54
C THR A 464 -14.04 27.49 25.49
N VAL A 465 -14.19 26.74 24.38
CA VAL A 465 -15.14 27.05 23.29
C VAL A 465 -16.58 26.71 23.68
N ASN A 466 -16.79 25.65 24.48
CA ASN A 466 -18.11 25.19 24.91
C ASN A 466 -18.64 25.92 26.15
N TRP A 467 -18.03 27.06 26.53
CA TRP A 467 -18.46 27.90 27.65
C TRP A 467 -18.50 27.19 29.02
N THR A 468 -17.69 26.14 29.22
CA THR A 468 -17.63 25.41 30.49
C THR A 468 -17.24 26.33 31.66
N VAL A 469 -16.42 27.36 31.40
CA VAL A 469 -16.11 28.45 32.33
C VAL A 469 -16.35 29.79 31.62
N PRO A 470 -17.55 30.39 31.72
CA PRO A 470 -17.95 31.55 30.93
C PRO A 470 -17.03 32.77 31.06
N PHE A 471 -16.43 32.99 32.23
CA PHE A 471 -15.48 34.08 32.46
C PHE A 471 -14.20 33.94 31.60
N LEU A 472 -13.63 32.73 31.54
CA LEU A 472 -12.41 32.48 30.76
C LEU A 472 -12.70 32.57 29.26
N THR A 473 -13.87 32.12 28.82
CA THR A 473 -14.31 32.27 27.42
C THR A 473 -14.47 33.74 27.03
N TRP A 474 -15.09 34.58 27.87
CA TRP A 474 -15.18 36.03 27.64
C TRP A 474 -13.80 36.70 27.59
N LEU A 475 -12.89 36.33 28.51
CA LEU A 475 -11.51 36.83 28.49
C LEU A 475 -10.82 36.45 27.18
N ALA A 476 -10.95 35.21 26.72
CA ALA A 476 -10.39 34.77 25.45
C ALA A 476 -10.96 35.56 24.25
N ILE A 477 -12.28 35.78 24.20
CA ILE A 477 -12.93 36.56 23.12
C ILE A 477 -12.41 37.99 23.10
N THR A 478 -12.36 38.67 24.26
CA THR A 478 -11.87 40.05 24.35
C THR A 478 -10.39 40.16 23.96
N ALA A 479 -9.55 39.19 24.37
CA ALA A 479 -8.16 39.11 23.97
C ALA A 479 -7.99 38.88 22.46
N LEU A 480 -8.80 38.00 21.86
CA LEU A 480 -8.78 37.75 20.41
C LEU A 480 -9.26 38.97 19.61
N PHE A 481 -10.27 39.68 20.10
CA PHE A 481 -10.73 40.93 19.48
C PHE A 481 -9.64 42.00 19.51
N LEU A 482 -9.00 42.20 20.67
CA LEU A 482 -7.88 43.13 20.81
C LEU A 482 -6.70 42.74 19.91
N ALA A 483 -6.34 41.45 19.86
CA ALA A 483 -5.30 40.94 18.98
C ALA A 483 -5.63 41.18 17.51
N THR A 484 -6.89 41.02 17.10
CA THR A 484 -7.34 41.29 15.73
C THR A 484 -7.19 42.76 15.36
N VAL A 485 -7.62 43.67 16.25
CA VAL A 485 -7.46 45.12 16.06
C VAL A 485 -5.98 45.50 15.96
N LEU A 486 -5.14 44.93 16.81
CA LEU A 486 -3.69 45.15 16.79
C LEU A 486 -3.04 44.65 15.48
N LEU A 487 -3.39 43.45 15.02
CA LEU A 487 -2.87 42.87 13.76
C LEU A 487 -3.37 43.61 12.52
N TYR A 488 -4.54 44.25 12.58
CA TYR A 488 -5.06 45.11 11.52
C TYR A 488 -4.31 46.43 11.43
N LEU A 489 -4.00 47.06 12.57
CA LEU A 489 -3.35 48.37 12.63
C LEU A 489 -1.82 48.28 12.45
N ILE A 490 -1.21 47.20 12.92
CA ILE A 490 0.23 47.04 12.94
C ILE A 490 0.62 45.85 12.06
N PRO A 491 1.39 46.07 10.99
CA PRO A 491 1.93 44.98 10.19
C PRO A 491 2.67 43.96 11.07
N ILE A 492 2.42 42.67 10.83
CA ILE A 492 2.93 41.56 11.64
C ILE A 492 4.45 41.61 11.89
N ARG A 493 5.22 42.18 10.93
CA ARG A 493 6.68 42.35 11.05
C ARG A 493 7.10 43.16 12.28
N TYR A 494 6.37 44.23 12.62
CA TYR A 494 6.71 45.07 13.77
C TYR A 494 6.34 44.40 15.09
N LEU A 495 5.25 43.62 15.10
CA LEU A 495 4.85 42.83 16.27
C LEU A 495 5.86 41.72 16.56
N VAL A 496 6.31 40.98 15.53
CA VAL A 496 7.36 39.95 15.67
C VAL A 496 8.68 40.58 16.11
N LEU A 497 9.07 41.72 15.54
CA LEU A 497 10.29 42.42 15.94
C LEU A 497 10.25 42.87 17.41
N ALA A 498 9.17 43.52 17.83
CA ALA A 498 8.98 43.97 19.21
C ALA A 498 8.98 42.78 20.19
N TRP A 499 8.30 41.68 19.82
CA TRP A 499 8.29 40.45 20.61
C TRP A 499 9.70 39.86 20.76
N GLY A 500 10.45 39.74 19.67
CA GLY A 500 11.79 39.15 19.70
C GLY A 500 12.79 40.02 20.48
N VAL A 501 12.77 41.35 20.29
CA VAL A 501 13.58 42.27 21.09
C VAL A 501 13.25 42.14 22.57
N ASN A 502 11.97 42.13 22.93
CA ASN A 502 11.56 41.93 24.33
C ASN A 502 12.04 40.57 24.86
N LYS A 503 11.93 39.49 24.08
CA LYS A 503 12.35 38.15 24.52
C LYS A 503 13.87 38.04 24.69
N PHE A 504 14.68 38.55 23.76
CA PHE A 504 16.14 38.57 23.88
C PHE A 504 16.63 39.49 25.01
N THR A 505 15.95 40.60 25.26
CA THR A 505 16.35 41.55 26.33
C THR A 505 15.78 41.20 27.71
N LYS A 506 14.82 40.27 27.80
CA LYS A 506 14.08 39.93 29.03
C LYS A 506 15.00 39.55 30.19
N LYS A 507 15.91 38.58 29.98
CA LYS A 507 16.88 38.14 31.00
C LYS A 507 18.01 39.14 31.26
N LEU A 508 18.35 39.99 30.29
CA LEU A 508 19.32 41.06 30.49
C LEU A 508 18.76 42.17 31.39
N ARG A 509 17.44 42.39 31.35
CA ARG A 509 16.75 43.40 32.15
C ARG A 509 16.40 42.89 33.55
N ASP A 510 16.11 41.60 33.70
CA ASP A 510 15.86 40.97 35.00
C ASP A 510 16.44 39.54 35.05
N PRO A 511 17.57 39.32 35.75
CA PRO A 511 18.24 38.02 35.84
C PRO A 511 17.47 36.93 36.63
N TYR A 512 16.48 37.30 37.46
CA TYR A 512 15.78 36.37 38.36
C TYR A 512 14.38 35.97 37.88
N MET A 513 13.99 36.39 36.68
CA MET A 513 12.64 36.16 36.17
C MET A 513 12.45 34.70 35.71
N ILE A 514 11.44 34.02 36.27
CA ILE A 514 11.05 32.65 35.90
C ILE A 514 10.26 32.70 34.58
N ASP A 515 10.68 31.90 33.59
CA ASP A 515 9.95 31.81 32.31
C ASP A 515 8.58 31.13 32.50
N ASN A 516 7.52 31.83 32.08
CA ASN A 516 6.16 31.33 32.05
C ASN A 516 5.58 31.38 30.62
N ASN A 517 4.74 30.41 30.27
CA ASN A 517 4.00 30.42 29.01
C ASN A 517 2.53 30.79 29.28
N GLU A 518 2.17 32.03 28.99
CA GLU A 518 0.88 32.63 29.33
C GLU A 518 -0.32 31.86 28.73
N LEU A 519 -0.15 31.27 27.53
CA LEU A 519 -1.20 30.48 26.89
C LEU A 519 -1.42 29.14 27.61
N VAL A 520 -0.33 28.46 28.00
CA VAL A 520 -0.41 27.20 28.74
C VAL A 520 -0.94 27.44 30.14
N ASP A 521 -0.57 28.56 30.76
CA ASP A 521 -1.08 28.97 32.07
C ASP A 521 -2.57 29.38 32.03
N PHE A 522 -3.03 29.97 30.93
CA PHE A 522 -4.46 30.20 30.71
C PHE A 522 -5.23 28.87 30.54
N LEU A 523 -4.74 27.97 29.68
CA LEU A 523 -5.38 26.68 29.43
C LEU A 523 -5.35 25.75 30.64
N SER A 524 -4.32 25.82 31.48
CA SER A 524 -4.22 25.00 32.71
C SER A 524 -5.35 25.29 33.70
N ARG A 525 -5.92 26.50 33.67
CA ARG A 525 -7.04 26.95 34.51
C ARG A 525 -8.39 26.49 34.00
N VAL A 526 -8.48 26.05 32.75
CA VAL A 526 -9.67 25.40 32.20
C VAL A 526 -9.60 23.91 32.59
N PRO A 527 -10.67 23.32 33.13
CA PRO A 527 -10.67 21.89 33.45
C PRO A 527 -10.77 21.00 32.21
N SER A 528 -10.09 19.86 32.26
CA SER A 528 -10.29 18.75 31.31
C SER A 528 -11.59 17.98 31.61
N ASP A 529 -12.08 17.16 30.68
CA ASP A 529 -13.37 16.46 30.84
C ASP A 529 -13.32 15.50 32.03
N VAL A 530 -12.18 14.84 32.25
CA VAL A 530 -11.94 14.00 33.44
C VAL A 530 -12.05 14.81 34.75
N GLN A 531 -11.53 16.04 34.77
CA GLN A 531 -11.62 16.93 35.92
C GLN A 531 -13.03 17.48 36.14
N VAL A 532 -13.77 17.76 35.06
CA VAL A 532 -15.19 18.19 35.14
C VAL A 532 -16.05 17.09 35.76
N VAL A 533 -15.89 15.84 35.32
CA VAL A 533 -16.60 14.68 35.88
C VAL A 533 -16.25 14.48 37.35
N SER A 534 -14.96 14.57 37.70
CA SER A 534 -14.50 14.47 39.09
C SER A 534 -15.10 15.57 39.98
N ARG A 535 -15.21 16.81 39.48
CA ARG A 535 -15.83 17.93 40.19
C ARG A 535 -17.32 17.69 40.44
N LYS A 536 -18.06 17.21 39.44
CA LYS A 536 -19.48 16.86 39.57
C LYS A 536 -19.72 15.75 40.60
N VAL A 537 -18.86 14.74 40.64
CA VAL A 537 -18.94 13.66 41.65
C VAL A 537 -18.71 14.21 43.06
N LEU A 538 -17.77 15.14 43.24
CA LEU A 538 -17.51 15.79 44.52
C LEU A 538 -18.68 16.68 44.96
N GLU A 539 -19.27 17.45 44.05
CA GLU A 539 -20.47 18.27 44.32
C GLU A 539 -21.68 17.42 44.71
N CYS A 540 -21.93 16.30 44.02
CA CYS A 540 -22.98 15.35 44.40
C CYS A 540 -22.75 14.74 45.80
N LYS A 541 -21.50 14.43 46.17
CA LYS A 541 -21.15 13.95 47.52
C LYS A 541 -21.34 15.03 48.59
N ALA A 542 -20.96 16.27 48.29
CA ALA A 542 -21.15 17.41 49.20
C ALA A 542 -22.63 17.73 49.41
N CYS A 543 -23.43 17.69 48.33
CA CYS A 543 -24.89 17.88 48.40
C CYS A 543 -25.57 16.74 49.17
N GLY A 544 -25.13 15.49 49.00
CA GLY A 544 -25.59 14.35 49.78
C GLY A 544 -25.25 14.46 51.28
N ALA A 545 -24.04 14.92 51.61
CA ALA A 545 -23.64 15.18 52.99
C ALA A 545 -24.45 16.33 53.62
N HIS A 546 -24.73 17.39 52.86
CA HIS A 546 -25.59 18.49 53.29
C HIS A 546 -27.04 18.04 53.54
N TRP A 547 -27.56 17.14 52.69
CA TRP A 547 -28.89 16.54 52.85
C TRP A 547 -28.98 15.70 54.13
N ILE A 548 -27.94 14.90 54.43
CA ILE A 548 -27.86 14.11 55.67
C ILE A 548 -27.81 15.03 56.90
N ILE A 549 -27.01 16.10 56.87
CA ILE A 549 -26.91 17.07 57.98
C ILE A 549 -28.23 17.81 58.20
N CYS A 550 -28.91 18.25 57.13
CA CYS A 550 -30.24 18.85 57.23
C CYS A 550 -31.28 17.87 57.80
N HIS A 551 -31.26 16.59 57.39
CA HIS A 551 -32.22 15.60 57.91
C HIS A 551 -31.98 15.24 59.39
N ILE A 552 -30.73 15.25 59.85
CA ILE A 552 -30.39 15.06 61.27
C ILE A 552 -30.88 16.25 62.10
N ASN A 553 -30.69 17.48 61.62
CA ASN A 553 -31.18 18.68 62.31
C ASN A 553 -32.71 18.75 62.36
N VAL A 554 -33.41 18.34 61.30
CA VAL A 554 -34.89 18.30 61.30
C VAL A 554 -35.44 17.25 62.26
N LYS A 555 -34.81 16.07 62.37
CA LYS A 555 -35.19 15.07 63.39
C LYS A 555 -34.92 15.54 64.82
N HIS A 556 -33.88 16.34 65.03
CA HIS A 556 -33.57 16.90 66.35
C HIS A 556 -34.55 18.03 66.74
N ILE A 557 -35.08 18.78 65.77
CA ILE A 557 -36.08 19.83 65.99
C ILE A 557 -37.48 19.23 66.22
N LEU A 558 -37.87 18.17 65.50
CA LEU A 558 -39.15 17.46 65.70
C LEU A 558 -39.21 16.61 66.98
N SER A 559 -38.09 16.43 67.69
CA SER A 559 -38.03 15.77 69.00
C SER A 559 -38.18 16.75 70.18
N VAL A 560 -38.23 18.06 69.93
CA VAL A 560 -38.24 19.12 70.96
C VAL A 560 -39.57 19.92 70.95
N THR A 561 -40.47 19.61 70.03
CA THR A 561 -41.90 20.01 70.06
C THR A 561 -42.75 18.79 70.34
#